data_AF-A0A2M7QI83-F1
#
_entry.id   AF-A0A2M7QI83-F1
#
_cell.length_a   1.000
_cell.length_b   1.000
_cell.length_c   1.000
_cell.angle_alpha   90.00
_cell.angle_beta   90.00
_cell.angle_gamma   90.00
#
_symmetry.space_group_name_H-M   'P 1'
#
loop_
_entity.id
_entity.type
_entity.pdbx_description
1 polymer ?
#
loop_
_entity_poly.entity_id
_entity_poly.type
_entity_poly.pdbx_seq_one_letter_code
_entity_poly.pdbx_strand_id
1 'polypeptide(L)'
;LNKRKQTILLISLFLVFFIDQFYAIPTKLNQEIPTQIYNYLKDKPQGTVLEIPFTVRDGFQYIGFVHAIQPMAGQLIHGKPIIGGYLARVSDSVFDYYENLKFINYLTKIIDKGNYNPLKEKPKEPVISNFPYQIDEIKKELTSLNVKYIILKQDEIYTNVVQELIVASDYRPIFKDGQYKVYEN
;
A
#
# COMPACT_ATOMS: atom_id res chain seq x y z
N LEU A 1 45.19 24.78 -18.63
CA LEU A 1 44.27 24.96 -19.79
C LEU A 1 44.12 26.45 -20.09
N ASN A 2 43.97 26.85 -21.35
CA ASN A 2 43.54 28.20 -21.71
C ASN A 2 42.18 28.52 -21.03
N LYS A 3 41.98 29.73 -20.49
CA LYS A 3 40.72 30.18 -19.85
C LYS A 3 39.50 29.83 -20.69
N ARG A 4 39.57 30.01 -22.02
CA ARG A 4 38.49 29.65 -22.95
C ARG A 4 38.14 28.17 -22.90
N LYS A 5 39.14 27.28 -22.82
CA LYS A 5 38.93 25.83 -22.72
C LYS A 5 38.36 25.44 -21.35
N GLN A 6 38.73 26.13 -20.27
CA GLN A 6 38.15 25.92 -18.93
C GLN A 6 36.68 26.34 -18.88
N THR A 7 36.34 27.50 -19.46
CA THR A 7 34.96 27.97 -19.54
C THR A 7 34.09 27.02 -20.36
N ILE A 8 34.59 26.55 -21.51
CA ILE A 8 33.87 25.55 -22.32
C ILE A 8 33.65 24.26 -21.52
N LEU A 9 34.68 23.74 -20.84
CA LEU A 9 34.56 22.55 -20.02
C LEU A 9 33.52 22.71 -18.91
N LEU A 10 33.52 23.84 -18.20
CA LEU A 10 32.55 24.13 -17.15
C LEU A 10 31.13 24.23 -17.69
N ILE A 11 30.92 24.92 -18.82
CA ILE A 11 29.60 25.01 -19.46
C ILE A 11 29.14 23.62 -19.91
N SER A 12 30.02 22.80 -20.49
CA SER A 12 29.71 21.43 -20.89
C SER A 12 29.33 20.57 -19.69
N LEU A 13 30.09 20.63 -18.59
CA LEU A 13 29.78 19.87 -17.37
C LEU A 13 28.47 20.33 -16.75
N PHE A 14 28.20 21.63 -16.76
CA PHE A 14 26.94 22.19 -16.28
C PHE A 14 25.77 21.71 -17.13
N LEU A 15 25.88 21.74 -18.46
CA LEU A 15 24.86 21.20 -19.37
C LEU A 15 24.65 19.70 -19.17
N VAL A 16 25.72 18.91 -19.03
CA VAL A 16 25.62 17.47 -18.75
C VAL A 16 24.91 17.23 -17.43
N PHE A 17 25.26 17.96 -16.38
CA PHE A 17 24.58 17.88 -15.08
C PHE A 17 23.09 18.18 -15.19
N PHE A 18 22.71 19.25 -15.91
CA PHE A 18 21.30 19.58 -16.11
C PHE A 18 20.57 18.52 -16.94
N ILE A 19 21.18 18.02 -18.02
CA ILE A 19 20.54 16.96 -18.81
C ILE A 19 20.39 15.70 -17.95
N ASP A 20 21.42 15.29 -17.22
CA ASP A 20 21.38 14.11 -16.33
C ASP A 20 20.29 14.22 -15.24
N GLN A 21 20.15 15.40 -14.61
CA GLN A 21 19.18 15.61 -13.53
C GLN A 21 17.74 15.79 -14.02
N PHE A 22 17.53 16.36 -15.20
CA PHE A 22 16.19 16.69 -15.70
C PHE A 22 15.68 15.74 -16.79
N TYR A 23 16.55 14.97 -17.43
CA TYR A 23 16.16 13.95 -18.40
C TYR A 23 15.72 12.67 -17.68
N ALA A 24 14.48 12.67 -17.20
CA ALA A 24 13.84 11.47 -16.70
C ALA A 24 13.19 10.72 -17.87
N ILE A 25 13.59 9.47 -18.09
CA ILE A 25 12.83 8.56 -18.95
C ILE A 25 11.59 8.15 -18.15
N PRO A 26 10.36 8.50 -18.59
CA PRO A 26 9.16 8.10 -17.87
C PRO A 26 9.05 6.59 -17.88
N THR A 27 9.30 5.95 -16.73
CA THR A 27 9.03 4.54 -16.54
C THR A 27 7.54 4.37 -16.33
N LYS A 28 6.92 3.50 -17.14
CA LYS A 28 5.52 3.15 -16.92
C LYS A 28 5.42 2.44 -15.57
N LEU A 29 4.60 2.98 -14.67
CA LEU A 29 4.24 2.27 -13.44
C LEU A 29 3.57 0.95 -13.86
N ASN A 30 4.17 -0.17 -13.47
CA ASN A 30 3.65 -1.50 -13.77
C ASN A 30 2.45 -1.88 -12.88
N GLN A 31 2.04 -1.01 -11.96
CA GLN A 31 0.89 -1.20 -11.07
C GLN A 31 -0.08 -0.04 -11.20
N GLU A 32 -1.36 -0.38 -11.32
CA GLU A 32 -2.46 0.57 -11.29
C GLU A 32 -2.65 1.08 -9.86
N ILE A 33 -2.56 2.40 -9.70
CA ILE A 33 -2.74 3.10 -8.42
C ILE A 33 -4.10 3.80 -8.44
N PRO A 34 -4.98 3.61 -7.44
CA PRO A 34 -6.35 4.13 -7.42
C PRO A 34 -6.38 5.62 -7.04
N THR A 35 -5.80 6.43 -7.92
CA THR A 35 -5.58 7.87 -7.72
C THR A 35 -6.90 8.63 -7.58
N GLN A 36 -7.98 8.18 -8.22
CA GLN A 36 -9.30 8.80 -8.07
C GLN A 36 -9.88 8.51 -6.68
N ILE A 37 -9.70 7.29 -6.15
CA ILE A 37 -10.08 6.98 -4.76
C ILE A 37 -9.29 7.86 -3.79
N TYR A 38 -7.98 8.00 -3.97
CA TYR A 38 -7.16 8.82 -3.06
C TYR A 38 -7.60 10.29 -3.07
N ASN A 39 -7.83 10.87 -4.25
CA ASN A 39 -8.34 12.23 -4.33
C ASN A 39 -9.76 12.34 -3.76
N TYR A 40 -10.63 11.36 -4.01
CA TYR A 40 -11.98 11.30 -3.44
C TYR A 40 -11.96 11.29 -1.91
N LEU A 41 -11.04 10.54 -1.30
CA LEU A 41 -10.91 10.45 0.15
C LEU A 41 -10.31 11.71 0.78
N LYS A 42 -9.62 12.57 0.02
CA LYS A 42 -8.97 13.77 0.56
C LYS A 42 -9.94 14.67 1.34
N ASP A 43 -11.11 14.93 0.77
CA ASP A 43 -12.12 15.85 1.33
C ASP A 43 -13.13 15.13 2.25
N LYS A 44 -12.95 13.84 2.50
CA LYS A 44 -13.81 13.04 3.37
C LYS A 44 -13.42 13.18 4.85
N PRO A 45 -14.37 12.92 5.78
CA PRO A 45 -14.10 12.93 7.21
C PRO A 45 -12.84 12.16 7.60
N GLN A 46 -12.20 12.56 8.69
CA GLN A 46 -11.02 11.88 9.21
C GLN A 46 -11.32 10.44 9.64
N GLY A 47 -10.29 9.59 9.58
CA GLY A 47 -10.33 8.18 9.90
C GLY A 47 -9.16 7.43 9.25
N THR A 48 -8.78 6.29 9.79
CA THR A 48 -7.72 5.44 9.26
C THR A 48 -8.17 4.76 7.97
N VAL A 49 -7.27 4.65 7.00
CA VAL A 49 -7.48 3.94 5.73
C VAL A 49 -6.73 2.61 5.77
N LEU A 50 -7.48 1.52 5.56
CA LEU A 50 -6.91 0.19 5.35
C LEU A 50 -6.97 -0.14 3.86
N GLU A 51 -5.83 -0.14 3.18
CA GLU A 51 -5.75 -0.58 1.78
C GLU A 51 -5.30 -2.04 1.73
N ILE A 52 -5.99 -2.86 0.93
CA ILE A 52 -5.76 -4.30 0.81
C ILE A 52 -5.45 -4.59 -0.67
N PRO A 53 -4.26 -5.10 -0.99
CA PRO A 53 -3.23 -5.56 -0.06
C PRO A 53 -2.41 -4.42 0.59
N PHE A 54 -1.80 -4.70 1.75
CA PHE A 54 -0.80 -3.86 2.42
C PHE A 54 0.39 -4.70 2.87
N THR A 55 1.41 -4.02 3.38
CA THR A 55 2.53 -4.62 4.10
C THR A 55 2.84 -3.81 5.35
N VAL A 56 3.34 -4.45 6.40
CA VAL A 56 4.17 -3.78 7.41
C VAL A 56 5.58 -4.30 7.18
N ARG A 57 6.50 -3.43 6.81
CA ARG A 57 7.82 -3.83 6.34
C ARG A 57 8.91 -2.92 6.85
N ASP A 58 10.07 -3.51 7.08
CA ASP A 58 11.35 -2.80 7.16
C ASP A 58 12.44 -3.41 6.26
N GLY A 59 13.70 -3.06 6.52
CA GLY A 59 14.84 -3.57 5.77
C GLY A 59 15.17 -5.06 6.02
N PHE A 60 14.59 -5.68 7.05
CA PHE A 60 14.94 -7.03 7.53
C PHE A 60 13.75 -7.99 7.53
N GLN A 61 12.55 -7.51 7.84
CA GLN A 61 11.35 -8.33 8.00
C GLN A 61 10.11 -7.66 7.41
N TYR A 62 9.09 -8.46 7.13
CA TYR A 62 7.80 -8.00 6.63
C TYR A 62 6.67 -8.92 7.07
N ILE A 63 5.46 -8.37 7.16
CA ILE A 63 4.19 -9.11 7.19
C ILE A 63 3.24 -8.54 6.13
N GLY A 64 2.34 -9.38 5.63
CA GLY A 64 1.48 -9.02 4.49
C GLY A 64 2.20 -9.17 3.16
N PHE A 65 1.76 -8.43 2.14
CA PHE A 65 2.33 -8.56 0.80
C PHE A 65 3.51 -7.60 0.61
N VAL A 66 4.75 -8.10 0.60
CA VAL A 66 6.01 -7.31 0.59
C VAL A 66 6.09 -6.18 -0.46
N HIS A 67 5.36 -6.29 -1.57
CA HIS A 67 5.34 -5.30 -2.67
C HIS A 67 4.15 -4.34 -2.61
N ALA A 68 3.25 -4.47 -1.63
CA ALA A 68 2.10 -3.58 -1.43
C ALA A 68 2.48 -2.30 -0.65
N ILE A 69 3.41 -1.53 -1.22
CA ILE A 69 3.88 -0.25 -0.65
C ILE A 69 3.07 0.96 -1.11
N GLN A 70 2.18 0.75 -2.08
CA GLN A 70 1.30 1.76 -2.66
C GLN A 70 0.45 2.56 -1.64
N PRO A 71 -0.02 1.98 -0.51
CA PRO A 71 -0.79 2.75 0.47
C PRO A 71 -0.08 4.02 0.96
N MET A 72 1.26 4.04 0.97
CA MET A 72 2.04 5.23 1.33
C MET A 72 1.85 6.39 0.33
N ALA A 73 1.66 6.10 -0.96
CA ALA A 73 1.35 7.12 -1.95
C ALA A 73 -0.06 7.69 -1.71
N GLY A 74 -1.02 6.83 -1.35
CA GLY A 74 -2.36 7.24 -0.94
C GLY A 74 -2.32 8.18 0.26
N GLN A 75 -1.54 7.83 1.31
CA GLN A 75 -1.38 8.65 2.50
C GLN A 75 -0.93 10.09 2.18
N LEU A 76 0.00 10.26 1.25
CA LEU A 76 0.50 11.58 0.82
C LEU A 76 -0.58 12.41 0.10
N ILE A 77 -1.58 11.77 -0.51
CA ILE A 77 -2.66 12.43 -1.25
C ILE A 77 -3.84 12.75 -0.35
N HIS A 78 -4.38 11.76 0.36
CA HIS A 78 -5.60 11.92 1.16
C HIS A 78 -5.32 12.43 2.59
N GLY A 79 -4.06 12.41 3.05
CA GLY A 79 -3.64 12.98 4.33
C GLY A 79 -4.21 12.29 5.57
N LYS A 80 -4.58 11.01 5.47
CA LYS A 80 -5.20 10.23 6.57
C LYS A 80 -4.22 9.15 7.05
N PRO A 81 -4.27 8.74 8.33
CA PRO A 81 -3.51 7.59 8.80
C PRO A 81 -3.79 6.35 7.95
N ILE A 82 -2.79 5.50 7.76
CA ILE A 82 -2.91 4.23 7.05
C ILE A 82 -2.51 3.06 7.96
N ILE A 83 -3.03 1.87 7.67
CA ILE A 83 -2.50 0.62 8.20
C ILE A 83 -1.42 0.08 7.26
N GLY A 84 -0.28 -0.30 7.83
CA GLY A 84 0.88 -0.73 7.05
C GLY A 84 1.79 0.41 6.60
N GLY A 85 2.75 0.08 5.75
CA GLY A 85 3.78 0.95 5.24
C GLY A 85 5.15 0.25 5.22
N TYR A 86 6.07 0.89 4.51
CA TYR A 86 7.49 0.54 4.50
C TYR A 86 8.29 1.64 5.17
N LEU A 87 8.97 1.31 6.26
CA LEU A 87 9.84 2.23 7.01
C LEU A 87 11.26 1.65 7.11
N ALA A 88 12.27 2.52 7.20
CA ALA A 88 13.67 2.07 7.19
C ALA A 88 14.02 1.14 8.36
N ARG A 89 13.43 1.38 9.54
CA ARG A 89 13.51 0.53 10.72
C ARG A 89 12.19 0.58 11.46
N VAL A 90 11.67 -0.59 11.80
CA VAL A 90 10.47 -0.75 12.60
C VAL A 90 10.87 -1.60 13.82
N SER A 91 10.39 -1.23 15.01
CA SER A 91 10.64 -2.05 16.20
C SER A 91 9.86 -3.36 16.09
N ASP A 92 10.46 -4.46 16.56
CA ASP A 92 9.79 -5.78 16.65
C ASP A 92 8.41 -5.69 17.32
N SER A 93 8.27 -4.83 18.33
CA SER A 93 6.99 -4.59 19.01
C SER A 93 5.84 -4.13 18.09
N VAL A 94 6.13 -3.50 16.96
CA VAL A 94 5.12 -3.11 15.97
C VAL A 94 4.67 -4.32 15.16
N PHE A 95 5.60 -5.21 14.80
CA PHE A 95 5.25 -6.48 14.15
C PHE A 95 4.42 -7.34 15.11
N ASP A 96 4.86 -7.48 16.36
CA ASP A 96 4.11 -8.18 17.41
C ASP A 96 2.70 -7.59 17.57
N TYR A 97 2.56 -6.26 17.57
CA TYR A 97 1.27 -5.61 17.66
C TYR A 97 0.34 -6.05 16.52
N TYR A 98 0.80 -5.99 15.27
CA TYR A 98 0.01 -6.37 14.11
C TYR A 98 -0.28 -7.88 14.04
N GLU A 99 0.64 -8.72 14.48
CA GLU A 99 0.43 -10.18 14.54
C GLU A 99 -0.57 -10.60 15.63
N ASN A 100 -0.69 -9.80 16.69
CA ASN A 100 -1.66 -10.04 17.77
C ASN A 100 -3.08 -9.53 17.47
N LEU A 101 -3.25 -8.72 16.42
CA LEU A 101 -4.56 -8.35 15.90
C LEU A 101 -5.20 -9.56 15.18
N LYS A 102 -6.50 -9.79 15.35
CA LYS A 102 -7.20 -10.95 14.78
C LYS A 102 -7.42 -10.76 13.28
N PHE A 103 -8.07 -9.66 12.90
CA PHE A 103 -8.45 -9.42 11.51
C PHE A 103 -7.27 -8.98 10.67
N ILE A 104 -6.44 -8.05 11.18
CA ILE A 104 -5.26 -7.58 10.45
C ILE A 104 -4.24 -8.72 10.24
N ASN A 105 -3.94 -9.56 11.24
CA ASN A 105 -3.06 -10.72 11.05
C ASN A 105 -3.66 -11.79 10.12
N TYR A 106 -5.00 -11.96 10.14
CA TYR A 106 -5.65 -12.81 9.15
C TYR A 106 -5.43 -12.28 7.73
N LEU A 107 -5.63 -10.98 7.51
CA LEU A 107 -5.38 -10.34 6.22
C LEU A 107 -3.93 -10.49 5.78
N THR A 108 -2.95 -10.23 6.65
CA THR A 108 -1.53 -10.34 6.30
C THR A 108 -1.16 -11.73 5.77
N LYS A 109 -1.77 -12.79 6.30
CA LYS A 109 -1.53 -14.18 5.86
C LYS A 109 -2.15 -14.48 4.50
N ILE A 110 -3.38 -14.04 4.24
CA ILE A 110 -4.10 -14.38 2.99
C ILE A 110 -3.73 -13.49 1.81
N ILE A 111 -3.11 -12.33 2.05
CA ILE A 111 -2.64 -11.43 0.99
C ILE A 111 -1.18 -11.67 0.61
N ASP A 112 -0.39 -12.36 1.46
CA ASP A 112 1.03 -12.56 1.21
C ASP A 112 1.25 -13.49 0.00
N LYS A 113 2.12 -13.03 -0.90
CA LYS A 113 2.55 -13.72 -2.13
C LYS A 113 4.03 -14.13 -2.05
N GLY A 114 4.62 -14.04 -0.85
CA GLY A 114 6.02 -14.25 -0.59
C GLY A 114 6.91 -13.11 -1.06
N ASN A 115 8.17 -13.16 -0.64
CA ASN A 115 9.22 -12.30 -1.16
C ASN A 115 9.82 -12.91 -2.43
N TYR A 116 9.61 -12.24 -3.56
CA TYR A 116 10.09 -12.65 -4.87
C TYR A 116 10.59 -11.43 -5.64
N ASN A 117 11.48 -11.66 -6.60
CA ASN A 117 11.94 -10.62 -7.52
C ASN A 117 10.90 -10.42 -8.65
N PRO A 118 10.16 -9.30 -8.71
CA PRO A 118 9.10 -9.12 -9.70
C PRO A 118 9.59 -9.06 -11.16
N LEU A 119 10.91 -8.90 -11.38
CA LEU A 119 11.52 -8.90 -12.71
C LEU A 119 11.96 -10.31 -13.17
N LYS A 120 12.05 -11.29 -12.27
CA LYS A 120 12.63 -12.61 -12.54
C LYS A 120 11.76 -13.79 -12.12
N GLU A 121 10.91 -13.58 -11.14
CA GLU A 121 10.16 -14.61 -10.44
C GLU A 121 8.67 -14.27 -10.45
N LYS A 122 7.84 -15.30 -10.43
CA LYS A 122 6.39 -15.15 -10.27
C LYS A 122 6.03 -15.09 -8.79
N PRO A 123 5.00 -14.32 -8.41
CA PRO A 123 4.45 -14.39 -7.05
C PRO A 123 4.01 -15.82 -6.70
N LYS A 124 4.07 -16.16 -5.41
CA LYS A 124 3.34 -17.32 -4.91
C LYS A 124 1.85 -17.00 -4.92
N GLU A 125 1.03 -18.02 -5.17
CA GLU A 125 -0.41 -17.90 -5.01
C GLU A 125 -0.75 -17.72 -3.52
N PRO A 126 -1.56 -16.71 -3.15
CA PRO A 126 -1.98 -16.55 -1.77
C PRO A 126 -2.76 -17.77 -1.25
N VAL A 127 -2.60 -18.08 0.04
CA VAL A 127 -3.30 -19.20 0.67
C VAL A 127 -4.58 -18.69 1.32
N ILE A 128 -5.73 -18.98 0.71
CA ILE A 128 -7.03 -18.56 1.22
C ILE A 128 -7.47 -19.49 2.34
N SER A 129 -7.85 -18.91 3.47
CA SER A 129 -8.42 -19.61 4.62
C SER A 129 -9.65 -18.88 5.12
N ASN A 130 -10.54 -19.56 5.83
CA ASN A 130 -11.68 -18.92 6.47
C ASN A 130 -11.22 -18.11 7.68
N PHE A 131 -11.87 -16.96 7.92
CA PHE A 131 -11.65 -16.20 9.13
C PHE A 131 -12.13 -17.03 10.35
N PRO A 132 -11.27 -17.34 11.33
CA PRO A 132 -11.59 -18.31 12.37
C PRO A 132 -12.35 -17.71 13.57
N TYR A 133 -12.66 -16.41 13.55
CA TYR A 133 -13.34 -15.71 14.65
C TYR A 133 -14.71 -15.18 14.22
N GLN A 134 -15.47 -14.66 15.19
CA GLN A 134 -16.77 -14.04 14.93
C GLN A 134 -16.61 -12.68 14.24
N ILE A 135 -17.60 -12.28 13.44
CA ILE A 135 -17.62 -10.98 12.74
C ILE A 135 -17.51 -9.79 13.70
N ASP A 136 -18.06 -9.89 14.92
CA ASP A 136 -17.96 -8.81 15.92
C ASP A 136 -16.52 -8.51 16.34
N GLU A 137 -15.61 -9.47 16.22
CA GLU A 137 -14.18 -9.24 16.47
C GLU A 137 -13.58 -8.32 15.39
N ILE A 138 -14.01 -8.46 14.14
CA ILE A 138 -13.61 -7.56 13.04
C ILE A 138 -14.11 -6.14 13.34
N LYS A 139 -15.40 -6.01 13.69
CA LYS A 139 -16.01 -4.71 14.02
C LYS A 139 -15.27 -4.02 15.17
N LYS A 140 -15.02 -4.75 16.26
CA LYS A 140 -14.31 -4.25 17.43
C LYS A 140 -12.89 -3.80 17.07
N GLU A 141 -12.16 -4.62 16.31
CA GLU A 141 -10.80 -4.33 15.91
C GLU A 141 -10.72 -3.10 15.00
N LEU A 142 -11.52 -3.06 13.93
CA LEU A 142 -11.58 -1.93 13.01
C LEU A 142 -11.99 -0.63 13.72
N THR A 143 -12.95 -0.70 14.65
CA THR A 143 -13.34 0.45 15.48
C THR A 143 -12.18 0.91 16.37
N SER A 144 -11.47 -0.01 17.02
CA SER A 144 -10.34 0.31 17.90
C SER A 144 -9.17 0.98 17.15
N LEU A 145 -8.98 0.62 15.87
CA LEU A 145 -7.99 1.21 14.97
C LEU A 145 -8.50 2.48 14.27
N ASN A 146 -9.73 2.90 14.57
CA ASN A 146 -10.43 4.01 13.91
C ASN A 146 -10.42 3.86 12.38
N VAL A 147 -10.53 2.64 11.87
CA VAL A 147 -10.65 2.39 10.43
C VAL A 147 -12.00 2.91 10.00
N LYS A 148 -11.98 3.83 9.04
CA LYS A 148 -13.19 4.40 8.44
C LYS A 148 -13.33 4.01 6.97
N TYR A 149 -12.20 3.84 6.30
CA TYR A 149 -12.15 3.52 4.87
C TYR A 149 -11.38 2.24 4.65
N ILE A 150 -11.94 1.34 3.84
CA ILE A 150 -11.23 0.15 3.36
C ILE A 150 -11.15 0.21 1.85
N ILE A 151 -9.94 0.20 1.29
CA ILE A 151 -9.70 0.12 -0.16
C ILE A 151 -9.34 -1.32 -0.49
N LEU A 152 -10.14 -2.02 -1.27
CA LEU A 152 -9.90 -3.43 -1.62
C LEU A 152 -9.65 -3.56 -3.12
N LYS A 153 -8.50 -4.11 -3.48
CA LYS A 153 -8.18 -4.57 -4.83
C LYS A 153 -9.09 -5.74 -5.22
N GLN A 154 -9.66 -5.71 -6.43
CA GLN A 154 -10.80 -6.54 -6.85
C GLN A 154 -10.42 -7.69 -7.80
N ASP A 155 -9.19 -7.74 -8.31
CA ASP A 155 -8.69 -8.75 -9.26
C ASP A 155 -7.83 -9.82 -8.56
N GLU A 156 -7.98 -9.97 -7.24
CA GLU A 156 -7.19 -10.86 -6.41
C GLU A 156 -8.01 -12.07 -5.95
N ILE A 157 -7.38 -13.24 -5.79
CA ILE A 157 -8.08 -14.48 -5.41
C ILE A 157 -8.75 -14.40 -4.02
N TYR A 158 -8.24 -13.57 -3.12
CA TYR A 158 -8.82 -13.35 -1.79
C TYR A 158 -10.00 -12.36 -1.80
N THR A 159 -10.24 -11.66 -2.92
CA THR A 159 -11.19 -10.53 -2.98
C THR A 159 -12.55 -10.89 -2.44
N ASN A 160 -13.13 -12.01 -2.88
CA ASN A 160 -14.49 -12.38 -2.51
C ASN A 160 -14.63 -12.63 -1.01
N VAL A 161 -13.69 -13.38 -0.42
CA VAL A 161 -13.67 -13.68 1.02
C VAL A 161 -13.51 -12.39 1.82
N VAL A 162 -12.56 -11.54 1.45
CA VAL A 162 -12.32 -10.27 2.14
C VAL A 162 -13.52 -9.32 2.02
N GLN A 163 -14.14 -9.26 0.83
CA GLN A 163 -15.33 -8.45 0.61
C GLN A 163 -16.52 -8.92 1.47
N GLU A 164 -16.75 -10.22 1.59
CA GLU A 164 -17.80 -10.77 2.45
C GLU A 164 -17.58 -10.38 3.92
N LEU A 165 -16.34 -10.46 4.41
CA LEU A 165 -16.00 -10.05 5.78
C LEU A 165 -16.17 -8.55 6.01
N ILE A 166 -15.76 -7.72 5.05
CA ILE A 166 -15.92 -6.26 5.10
C ILE A 166 -17.41 -5.90 5.17
N VAL A 167 -18.23 -6.45 4.26
CA VAL A 167 -19.67 -6.15 4.21
C VAL A 167 -20.40 -6.67 5.45
N ALA A 168 -20.05 -7.86 5.94
CA ALA A 168 -20.58 -8.39 7.21
C ALA A 168 -20.19 -7.51 8.42
N SER A 169 -19.11 -6.75 8.31
CA SER A 169 -18.62 -5.82 9.32
C SER A 169 -19.22 -4.41 9.18
N ASP A 170 -20.37 -4.27 8.50
CA ASP A 170 -21.14 -3.04 8.29
C ASP A 170 -20.50 -1.99 7.38
N TYR A 171 -19.48 -2.35 6.59
CA TYR A 171 -18.90 -1.46 5.59
C TYR A 171 -19.66 -1.55 4.26
N ARG A 172 -19.91 -0.41 3.63
CA ARG A 172 -20.64 -0.32 2.36
C ARG A 172 -19.76 0.24 1.25
N PRO A 173 -19.84 -0.28 0.01
CA PRO A 173 -19.08 0.27 -1.10
C PRO A 173 -19.57 1.67 -1.45
N ILE A 174 -18.65 2.63 -1.61
CA ILE A 174 -19.00 4.04 -1.91
C ILE A 174 -18.39 4.56 -3.21
N PHE A 175 -17.29 3.97 -3.69
CA PHE A 175 -16.61 4.42 -4.91
C PHE A 175 -15.75 3.30 -5.50
N LYS A 176 -15.46 3.37 -6.81
CA LYS A 176 -14.63 2.41 -7.55
C LYS A 176 -13.67 3.18 -8.46
N ASP A 177 -12.42 2.73 -8.53
CA ASP A 177 -11.40 3.25 -9.43
C ASP A 177 -10.58 2.08 -9.98
N GLY A 178 -10.74 1.80 -11.27
CA GLY A 178 -10.10 0.66 -11.92
C GLY A 178 -10.37 -0.67 -11.21
N GLN A 179 -9.30 -1.32 -10.78
CA GLN A 179 -9.32 -2.58 -10.03
C GLN A 179 -9.59 -2.40 -8.52
N TYR A 180 -9.86 -1.20 -8.01
CA TYR A 180 -10.04 -0.96 -6.58
C TYR A 180 -11.45 -0.49 -6.26
N LYS A 181 -11.95 -0.88 -5.10
CA LYS A 181 -13.22 -0.41 -4.55
C LYS A 181 -13.01 0.06 -3.12
N VAL A 182 -13.57 1.20 -2.77
CA VAL A 182 -13.53 1.71 -1.41
C VAL A 182 -14.86 1.50 -0.70
N TYR A 183 -14.77 1.14 0.57
CA TYR A 183 -15.87 0.92 1.48
C TYR A 183 -15.77 1.89 2.66
N GLU A 184 -16.91 2.28 3.22
CA GLU A 184 -17.03 3.16 4.40
C GLU A 184 -18.01 2.56 5.41
N ASN A 185 -17.71 2.78 6.70
CA ASN A 185 -18.58 2.47 7.84
C ASN A 185 -19.18 3.76 8.43
#